data_AF-A0A8H8RGD9-F1
#
_entry.id   AF-A0A8H8RGD9-F1
#
_cell.length_a   1.000
_cell.length_b   1.000
_cell.length_c   1.000
_cell.angle_alpha   90.00
_cell.angle_beta   90.00
_cell.angle_gamma   90.00
#
_symmetry.space_group_name_H-M   'P 1'
#
loop_
_entity.id
_entity.type
_entity.pdbx_description
1 polymer ?
#
loop_
_entity_poly.entity_id
_entity_poly.type
_entity_poly.pdbx_seq_one_letter_code
_entity_poly.pdbx_strand_id
1 'polypeptide(L)'
;MEILVLGLPRTGTQSLADALNILGYPNIYHMREVGKNQHQAKWIEALEAKFEGKGKPFGREEFDSFLSGYNGVADYPAAIFPRELIAAYPTAKIILSIRDEDKWYASMLATLWHQWSTSKSASDPAPSPMRPLSDKYQTLIWGGDFPARGRAQFRAHNALVRSCAGRSAQEGGFLEWDPRDGWAPLCGFLGKEVPKVPFPRVDDWLEYKMLHST
;
A
#
# COMPACT_ATOMS: atom_id res chain seq x y z
N MET A 1 -12.78 -9.36 4.46
CA MET A 1 -11.48 -9.25 3.75
C MET A 1 -10.66 -10.49 4.02
N GLU A 2 -9.98 -11.01 3.00
CA GLU A 2 -9.22 -12.27 2.99
C GLU A 2 -7.71 -12.06 2.84
N ILE A 3 -7.26 -11.01 2.13
CA ILE A 3 -5.85 -10.74 1.87
C ILE A 3 -5.48 -9.32 2.33
N LEU A 4 -4.39 -9.19 3.10
CA LEU A 4 -3.81 -7.91 3.49
C LEU A 4 -2.41 -7.78 2.89
N VAL A 5 -2.26 -7.03 1.80
CA VAL A 5 -0.94 -6.65 1.27
C VAL A 5 -0.49 -5.37 1.97
N LEU A 6 0.42 -5.50 2.93
CA LEU A 6 0.84 -4.42 3.83
C LEU A 6 2.23 -3.87 3.50
N GLY A 7 2.72 -4.07 2.27
CA GLY A 7 3.92 -3.40 1.77
C GLY A 7 3.63 -1.95 1.37
N LEU A 8 4.64 -1.10 1.54
CA LEU A 8 4.58 0.31 1.16
C LEU A 8 4.53 0.49 -0.37
N PRO A 9 4.14 1.68 -0.86
CA PRO A 9 4.17 1.96 -2.29
C PRO A 9 5.55 1.65 -2.88
N ARG A 10 5.57 1.28 -4.17
CA ARG A 10 6.81 1.01 -4.94
C ARG A 10 7.55 -0.27 -4.56
N THR A 11 6.88 -1.18 -3.85
CA THR A 11 7.32 -2.58 -3.63
C THR A 11 6.55 -3.60 -4.49
N GLY A 12 5.92 -3.16 -5.58
CA GLY A 12 5.20 -4.05 -6.51
C GLY A 12 3.75 -4.35 -6.13
N THR A 13 3.14 -3.53 -5.28
CA THR A 13 1.77 -3.66 -4.77
C THR A 13 0.72 -3.85 -5.86
N GLN A 14 0.81 -3.10 -6.96
CA GLN A 14 -0.13 -3.24 -8.07
C GLN A 14 0.02 -4.59 -8.79
N SER A 15 1.25 -4.98 -9.13
CA SER A 15 1.49 -6.26 -9.79
C SER A 15 1.05 -7.44 -8.92
N LEU A 16 1.21 -7.31 -7.59
CA LEU A 16 0.72 -8.28 -6.63
C LEU A 16 -0.82 -8.29 -6.55
N ALA A 17 -1.49 -7.14 -6.59
CA ALA A 17 -2.95 -7.04 -6.67
C ALA A 17 -3.50 -7.72 -7.94
N ASP A 18 -2.87 -7.50 -9.09
CA ASP A 18 -3.24 -8.14 -10.35
C ASP A 18 -3.00 -9.66 -10.30
N ALA A 19 -1.90 -10.10 -9.67
CA ALA A 19 -1.58 -11.51 -9.48
C ALA A 19 -2.61 -12.20 -8.57
N LEU A 20 -3.03 -11.55 -7.49
CA LEU A 20 -4.08 -12.05 -6.59
C LEU A 20 -5.42 -12.21 -7.31
N ASN A 21 -5.77 -11.29 -8.20
CA ASN A 21 -6.95 -11.42 -9.05
C ASN A 21 -6.90 -12.70 -9.91
N ILE A 22 -5.75 -12.99 -10.54
CA ILE A 22 -5.54 -14.22 -11.31
C ILE A 22 -5.68 -15.48 -10.44
N LEU A 23 -5.28 -15.42 -9.17
CA LEU A 23 -5.36 -16.54 -8.22
C LEU A 23 -6.74 -16.73 -7.57
N GLY A 24 -7.75 -15.96 -8.01
CA GLY A 24 -9.12 -16.06 -7.53
C GLY A 24 -9.40 -15.23 -6.28
N TYR A 25 -8.59 -14.22 -5.99
CA TYR A 25 -8.87 -13.16 -5.03
C TYR A 25 -9.17 -11.87 -5.78
N PRO A 26 -10.37 -11.73 -6.39
CA PRO A 26 -10.72 -10.54 -7.16
C PRO A 26 -10.82 -9.30 -6.26
N ASN A 27 -10.89 -8.11 -6.86
CA ASN A 27 -11.17 -6.87 -6.13
C ASN A 27 -10.20 -6.61 -4.94
N ILE A 28 -8.91 -6.51 -5.23
CA ILE A 28 -7.94 -6.00 -4.26
C ILE A 28 -7.97 -4.46 -4.31
N TYR A 29 -8.38 -3.83 -3.20
CA TYR A 29 -8.38 -2.38 -3.07
C TYR A 29 -6.95 -1.85 -3.17
N HIS A 30 -6.72 -0.82 -4.00
CA HIS A 30 -5.43 -0.17 -4.18
C HIS A 30 -5.61 1.35 -4.16
N MET A 31 -4.53 2.12 -4.08
CA MET A 31 -4.56 3.59 -4.19
C MET A 31 -5.42 4.10 -5.37
N ARG A 32 -5.48 3.35 -6.48
CA ARG A 32 -6.28 3.70 -7.67
C ARG A 32 -7.77 3.79 -7.37
N GLU A 33 -8.24 2.98 -6.42
CA GLU A 33 -9.63 2.92 -6.03
C GLU A 33 -10.03 4.12 -5.16
N VAL A 34 -9.07 4.84 -4.56
CA VAL A 34 -9.37 6.02 -3.76
C VAL A 34 -10.03 7.11 -4.60
N GLY A 35 -9.43 7.45 -5.74
CA GLY A 35 -9.96 8.46 -6.65
C GLY A 35 -11.27 8.03 -7.29
N LYS A 36 -11.35 6.79 -7.77
CA LYS A 36 -12.54 6.23 -8.45
C LYS A 36 -13.78 6.24 -7.55
N ASN A 37 -13.60 5.93 -6.27
CA ASN A 37 -14.70 5.84 -5.32
C ASN A 37 -14.85 7.09 -4.43
N GLN A 38 -14.04 8.13 -4.66
CA GLN A 38 -14.04 9.35 -3.84
C GLN A 38 -13.81 9.11 -2.35
N HIS A 39 -12.93 8.15 -2.00
CA HIS A 39 -12.66 7.75 -0.61
C HIS A 39 -11.62 8.63 0.12
N GLN A 40 -11.21 9.77 -0.44
CA GLN A 40 -10.18 10.64 0.13
C GLN A 40 -10.53 11.08 1.56
N ALA A 41 -11.78 11.53 1.76
CA ALA A 41 -12.24 12.00 3.07
C ALA A 41 -12.21 10.89 4.14
N LYS A 42 -12.60 9.66 3.77
CA LYS A 42 -12.57 8.49 4.67
C LYS A 42 -11.15 8.12 5.08
N TRP A 43 -10.21 8.14 4.12
CA TRP A 43 -8.81 7.88 4.44
C TRP A 43 -8.15 9.01 5.23
N ILE A 44 -8.55 10.26 5.01
CA ILE A 44 -8.12 11.39 5.85
C ILE A 44 -8.60 11.20 7.29
N GLU A 45 -9.88 10.89 7.49
CA GLU A 45 -10.47 10.59 8.81
C GLU A 45 -9.70 9.46 9.51
N ALA A 46 -9.39 8.37 8.80
CA ALA A 46 -8.61 7.26 9.35
C ALA A 46 -7.20 7.69 9.79
N LEU A 47 -6.51 8.51 8.99
CA LEU A 47 -5.17 9.02 9.33
C LEU A 47 -5.21 9.96 10.53
N GLU A 48 -6.22 10.82 10.61
CA GLU A 48 -6.43 11.74 11.73
C GLU A 48 -6.74 11.00 13.03
N ALA A 49 -7.57 9.96 12.98
CA ALA A 49 -7.83 9.08 14.12
C ALA A 49 -6.55 8.39 14.62
N LYS A 50 -5.72 7.90 13.68
CA LYS A 50 -4.50 7.15 14.00
C LYS A 50 -3.38 8.03 14.57
N PHE A 51 -3.07 9.14 13.92
CA PHE A 51 -1.86 9.92 14.21
C PHE A 51 -2.12 11.20 15.00
N GLU A 52 -3.35 11.72 14.95
CA GLU A 52 -3.70 13.00 15.57
C GLU A 52 -4.71 12.84 16.72
N GLY A 53 -5.20 11.62 16.97
CA GLY A 53 -6.18 11.33 18.03
C GLY A 53 -7.57 11.95 17.78
N LYS A 54 -7.90 12.24 16.52
CA LYS A 54 -9.18 12.86 16.14
C LYS A 54 -10.20 11.80 15.74
N GLY A 55 -11.29 11.71 16.49
CA GLY A 55 -12.35 10.72 16.22
C GLY A 55 -12.01 9.34 16.77
N LYS A 56 -12.75 8.33 16.30
CA LYS A 56 -12.62 6.94 16.77
C LYS A 56 -11.51 6.22 15.99
N PRO A 57 -10.59 5.47 16.64
CA PRO A 57 -9.67 4.60 15.95
C PRO A 57 -10.40 3.61 15.04
N PHE A 58 -9.95 3.48 13.80
CA PHE A 58 -10.60 2.61 12.82
C PHE A 58 -10.46 1.14 13.21
N GLY A 59 -11.61 0.46 13.29
CA GLY A 59 -11.72 -0.99 13.38
C GLY A 59 -12.48 -1.56 12.18
N ARG A 60 -12.97 -2.79 12.34
CA ARG A 60 -13.68 -3.50 11.26
C ARG A 60 -14.87 -2.72 10.70
N GLU A 61 -15.72 -2.16 11.56
CA GLU A 61 -16.93 -1.43 11.12
C GLU A 61 -16.56 -0.19 10.27
N GLU A 62 -15.56 0.57 10.70
CA GLU A 62 -15.11 1.76 9.97
C GLU A 62 -14.51 1.38 8.61
N PHE A 63 -13.68 0.33 8.56
CA PHE A 63 -13.12 -0.17 7.30
C PHE A 63 -14.19 -0.75 6.38
N ASP A 64 -15.10 -1.59 6.90
CA ASP A 64 -16.16 -2.21 6.10
C ASP A 64 -17.15 -1.17 5.53
N SER A 65 -17.27 0.02 6.15
CA SER A 65 -18.13 1.10 5.64
C SER A 65 -17.78 1.58 4.22
N PHE A 66 -16.55 1.37 3.76
CA PHE A 66 -16.10 1.76 2.40
C PHE A 66 -15.20 0.72 1.72
N LEU A 67 -14.78 -0.34 2.42
CA LEU A 67 -14.04 -1.46 1.85
C LEU A 67 -14.89 -2.74 1.72
N SER A 68 -16.18 -2.68 2.07
CA SER A 68 -17.10 -3.78 1.80
C SER A 68 -17.16 -4.05 0.28
N GLY A 69 -16.99 -5.32 -0.09
CA GLY A 69 -16.91 -5.76 -1.50
C GLY A 69 -15.49 -6.01 -2.03
N TYR A 70 -14.44 -5.61 -1.30
CA TYR A 70 -13.05 -5.93 -1.64
C TYR A 70 -12.58 -7.19 -0.89
N ASN A 71 -11.95 -8.13 -1.61
CA ASN A 71 -11.38 -9.34 -1.00
C ASN A 71 -10.05 -9.04 -0.30
N GLY A 72 -9.40 -7.94 -0.65
CA GLY A 72 -8.16 -7.54 -0.01
C GLY A 72 -7.82 -6.07 -0.19
N VAL A 73 -6.72 -5.67 0.42
CA VAL A 73 -6.13 -4.33 0.28
C VAL A 73 -4.66 -4.44 -0.10
N ALA A 74 -4.17 -3.44 -0.81
CA ALA A 74 -2.77 -3.23 -1.17
C ALA A 74 -2.46 -1.74 -1.26
N ASP A 75 -1.16 -1.41 -1.15
CA ASP A 75 -0.65 -0.05 -1.28
C ASP A 75 -1.14 0.92 -0.20
N TYR A 76 -0.67 2.17 -0.27
CA TYR A 76 -1.27 3.25 0.51
C TYR A 76 -2.68 3.57 -0.01
N PRO A 77 -3.60 4.06 0.84
CA PRO A 77 -3.42 4.35 2.26
C PRO A 77 -3.54 3.13 3.19
N ALA A 78 -4.14 2.02 2.75
CA ALA A 78 -4.45 0.87 3.59
C ALA A 78 -3.21 0.28 4.28
N ALA A 79 -2.09 0.15 3.57
CA ALA A 79 -0.84 -0.38 4.11
C ALA A 79 -0.34 0.36 5.36
N ILE A 80 -0.79 1.59 5.62
CA ILE A 80 -0.42 2.39 6.81
C ILE A 80 -1.12 1.92 8.09
N PHE A 81 -2.08 1.00 7.99
CA PHE A 81 -2.90 0.52 9.10
C PHE A 81 -2.63 -0.96 9.47
N PRO A 82 -1.37 -1.42 9.64
CA PRO A 82 -1.12 -2.84 9.85
C PRO A 82 -1.72 -3.36 11.16
N ARG A 83 -1.64 -2.59 12.26
CA ARG A 83 -2.21 -2.99 13.55
C ARG A 83 -3.73 -3.12 13.46
N GLU A 84 -4.35 -2.11 12.87
CA GLU A 84 -5.79 -1.95 12.80
C GLU A 84 -6.40 -2.97 11.84
N LEU A 85 -5.82 -3.16 10.66
CA LEU A 85 -6.31 -4.13 9.66
C LEU A 85 -6.12 -5.58 10.10
N ILE A 86 -4.97 -5.93 10.71
CA ILE A 86 -4.73 -7.29 11.21
C ILE A 86 -5.68 -7.60 12.38
N ALA A 87 -5.92 -6.64 13.28
CA ALA A 87 -6.89 -6.79 14.35
C ALA A 87 -8.33 -6.89 13.82
N ALA A 88 -8.68 -6.08 12.81
CA ALA A 88 -9.99 -6.09 12.20
C ALA A 88 -10.27 -7.42 11.47
N TYR A 89 -9.30 -7.98 10.75
CA TYR A 89 -9.45 -9.17 9.91
C TYR A 89 -8.47 -10.30 10.33
N PRO A 90 -8.69 -10.96 11.48
CA PRO A 90 -7.72 -11.89 12.07
C PRO A 90 -7.50 -13.17 11.25
N THR A 91 -8.43 -13.52 10.36
CA THR A 91 -8.33 -14.69 9.48
C THR A 91 -7.72 -14.37 8.12
N ALA A 92 -7.41 -13.10 7.84
CA ALA A 92 -6.84 -12.71 6.56
C ALA A 92 -5.38 -13.15 6.46
N LYS A 93 -4.97 -13.62 5.28
CA LYS A 93 -3.56 -13.88 4.98
C LYS A 93 -2.85 -12.55 4.77
N ILE A 94 -1.66 -12.42 5.35
CA ILE A 94 -0.87 -11.18 5.33
C ILE A 94 0.30 -11.37 4.38
N ILE A 95 0.47 -10.43 3.45
CA ILE A 95 1.62 -10.36 2.54
C ILE A 95 2.34 -9.03 2.77
N LEU A 96 3.60 -9.09 3.18
CA LEU A 96 4.47 -7.93 3.22
C LEU A 96 5.30 -7.89 1.93
N SER A 97 4.90 -7.05 0.97
CA SER A 97 5.69 -6.83 -0.24
C SER A 97 6.90 -5.94 0.08
N ILE A 98 8.10 -6.49 -0.10
CA ILE A 98 9.38 -5.83 0.17
C ILE A 98 10.15 -5.58 -1.13
N ARG A 99 11.21 -4.79 -1.02
CA ARG A 99 12.15 -4.53 -2.10
C ARG A 99 13.49 -4.14 -1.47
N ASP A 100 14.57 -4.35 -2.22
CA ASP A 100 15.85 -3.72 -1.95
C ASP A 100 15.68 -2.22 -1.63
N GLU A 101 16.21 -1.78 -0.49
CA GLU A 101 15.92 -0.46 0.06
C GLU A 101 16.41 0.66 -0.86
N ASP A 102 17.59 0.51 -1.46
CA ASP A 102 18.15 1.50 -2.37
C ASP A 102 17.29 1.65 -3.63
N LYS A 103 16.90 0.52 -4.23
CA LYS A 103 16.00 0.52 -5.40
C LYS A 103 14.61 1.05 -5.08
N TRP A 104 14.09 0.75 -3.89
CA TRP A 104 12.81 1.29 -3.43
C TRP A 104 12.89 2.81 -3.23
N TYR A 105 13.91 3.29 -2.52
CA TYR A 105 14.13 4.70 -2.22
C TYR A 105 14.33 5.52 -3.50
N ALA A 106 15.18 5.06 -4.41
CA ALA A 106 15.35 5.68 -5.72
C ALA A 106 14.04 5.71 -6.52
N SER A 107 13.23 4.63 -6.45
CA SER A 107 11.92 4.64 -7.11
C SER A 107 10.98 5.65 -6.48
N MET A 108 10.92 5.79 -5.17
CA MET A 108 10.06 6.76 -4.49
C MET A 108 10.46 8.20 -4.83
N LEU A 109 11.77 8.49 -4.84
CA LEU A 109 12.32 9.78 -5.26
C LEU A 109 11.89 10.14 -6.67
N ALA A 110 11.99 9.21 -7.62
CA ALA A 110 11.63 9.43 -9.02
C ALA A 110 10.11 9.43 -9.29
N THR A 111 9.27 9.18 -8.29
CA THR A 111 7.82 9.02 -8.48
C THR A 111 6.99 9.86 -7.50
N LEU A 112 6.46 9.22 -6.44
CA LEU A 112 5.49 9.82 -5.52
C LEU A 112 6.07 11.08 -4.87
N TRP A 113 7.34 11.03 -4.47
CA TRP A 113 7.99 12.16 -3.85
C TRP A 113 8.24 13.29 -4.84
N HIS A 114 8.79 13.00 -6.03
CA HIS A 114 8.97 14.03 -7.06
C HIS A 114 7.64 14.71 -7.38
N GLN A 115 6.60 13.92 -7.70
CA GLN A 115 5.30 14.48 -8.07
C GLN A 115 4.75 15.38 -6.98
N TRP A 116 4.77 14.93 -5.72
CA TRP A 116 4.26 15.72 -4.60
C TRP A 116 5.08 17.00 -4.35
N SER A 117 6.41 16.90 -4.41
CA SER A 117 7.31 18.01 -4.11
C SER A 117 7.33 19.08 -5.21
N THR A 118 7.19 18.70 -6.48
CA THR A 118 7.16 19.63 -7.62
C THR A 118 5.76 20.18 -7.92
N SER A 119 4.70 19.45 -7.58
CA SER A 119 3.31 19.93 -7.70
C SER A 119 2.92 20.97 -6.64
N LYS A 120 3.84 21.41 -5.78
CA LYS A 120 3.61 22.48 -4.78
C LYS A 120 3.45 23.88 -5.39
N SER A 121 3.41 24.02 -6.72
CA SER A 121 3.17 25.33 -7.33
C SER A 121 1.80 25.84 -6.93
N ALA A 122 1.77 26.96 -6.18
CA ALA A 122 0.56 27.71 -5.84
C ALA A 122 -0.22 28.25 -7.07
N SER A 123 0.25 27.93 -8.28
CA SER A 123 -0.33 28.35 -9.56
C SER A 123 -1.20 27.29 -10.22
N ASP A 124 -1.46 26.13 -9.61
CA ASP A 124 -2.35 25.11 -10.20
C ASP A 124 -3.81 25.57 -10.09
N PRO A 125 -4.48 25.92 -11.20
CA PRO A 125 -5.83 26.47 -11.17
C PRO A 125 -6.90 25.42 -10.80
N ALA A 126 -6.56 24.13 -10.76
CA ALA A 126 -7.46 23.05 -10.36
C ALA A 126 -6.70 21.92 -9.64
N PRO A 127 -6.35 22.10 -8.34
CA PRO A 127 -5.58 21.10 -7.62
C PRO A 127 -6.33 19.76 -7.60
N SER A 128 -5.60 18.67 -7.87
CA SER A 128 -6.14 17.32 -7.86
C SER A 128 -6.96 17.05 -6.58
N PRO A 129 -8.14 16.42 -6.66
CA PRO A 129 -8.90 15.99 -5.48
C PRO A 129 -8.10 15.07 -4.53
N MET A 130 -7.03 14.45 -5.03
CA MET A 130 -6.11 13.64 -4.24
C MET A 130 -5.14 14.44 -3.37
N ARG A 131 -4.99 15.75 -3.63
CA ARG A 131 -3.98 16.60 -3.01
C ARG A 131 -4.05 16.59 -1.48
N PRO A 132 -5.21 16.77 -0.82
CA PRO A 132 -5.27 16.80 0.64
C PRO A 132 -4.83 15.47 1.28
N LEU A 133 -5.24 14.34 0.71
CA LEU A 133 -4.81 13.02 1.18
C LEU A 133 -3.30 12.82 0.96
N SER A 134 -2.77 13.25 -0.19
CA SER A 134 -1.35 13.19 -0.50
C SER A 134 -0.53 14.04 0.47
N ASP A 135 -0.92 15.29 0.72
CA ASP A 135 -0.25 16.18 1.69
C ASP A 135 -0.24 15.58 3.09
N LYS A 136 -1.37 15.04 3.54
CA LYS A 136 -1.48 14.41 4.86
C LYS A 136 -0.60 13.15 4.95
N TYR A 137 -0.63 12.28 3.94
CA TYR A 137 0.25 11.11 3.87
C TYR A 137 1.73 11.52 3.93
N GLN A 138 2.12 12.50 3.14
CA GLN A 138 3.52 12.91 3.04
C GLN A 138 4.02 13.56 4.33
N THR A 139 3.14 14.27 5.03
CA THR A 139 3.43 14.91 6.31
C THR A 139 3.48 13.89 7.45
N LEU A 140 2.45 13.06 7.60
CA LEU A 140 2.33 12.13 8.73
C LEU A 140 3.30 10.96 8.63
N ILE A 141 3.49 10.45 7.41
CA ILE A 141 4.43 9.35 7.19
C ILE A 141 5.81 9.97 7.11
N TRP A 142 6.16 10.68 6.04
CA TRP A 142 7.54 11.12 5.79
C TRP A 142 7.97 12.37 6.55
N GLY A 143 7.14 12.96 7.41
CA GLY A 143 7.47 14.21 8.09
C GLY A 143 7.63 15.41 7.17
N GLY A 144 7.16 15.33 5.93
CA GLY A 144 7.42 16.33 4.90
C GLY A 144 8.86 16.34 4.38
N ASP A 145 9.66 15.32 4.66
CA ASP A 145 11.05 15.18 4.22
C ASP A 145 11.40 13.70 3.96
N PHE A 146 10.87 13.15 2.86
CA PHE A 146 11.17 11.79 2.42
C PHE A 146 12.68 11.57 2.18
N PRO A 147 13.45 12.50 1.57
CA PRO A 147 14.87 12.29 1.36
C PRO A 147 15.62 11.96 2.66
N ALA A 148 15.35 12.68 3.75
CA ALA A 148 16.01 12.44 5.03
C ALA A 148 15.41 11.26 5.81
N ARG A 149 14.09 11.02 5.72
CA ARG A 149 13.37 10.12 6.65
C ARG A 149 12.91 8.80 6.02
N GLY A 150 12.78 8.73 4.71
CA GLY A 150 12.11 7.65 3.98
C GLY A 150 12.65 6.26 4.29
N ARG A 151 13.98 6.11 4.31
CA ARG A 151 14.64 4.82 4.61
C ARG A 151 14.37 4.31 6.01
N ALA A 152 14.52 5.18 7.01
CA ALA A 152 14.26 4.82 8.40
C ALA A 152 12.80 4.39 8.59
N GLN A 153 11.87 5.09 7.95
CA GLN A 153 10.45 4.78 8.03
C GLN A 153 10.05 3.52 7.26
N PHE A 154 10.69 3.24 6.12
CA PHE A 154 10.50 1.98 5.40
C PHE A 154 10.88 0.77 6.27
N ARG A 155 12.04 0.83 6.91
CA ARG A 155 12.48 -0.21 7.85
C ARG A 155 11.54 -0.34 9.04
N ALA A 156 11.14 0.79 9.63
CA ALA A 156 10.22 0.82 10.77
C ALA A 156 8.85 0.23 10.41
N HIS A 157 8.33 0.55 9.22
CA HIS A 157 7.08 0.00 8.70
C HIS A 157 7.17 -1.52 8.51
N ASN A 158 8.21 -2.00 7.84
CA ASN A 158 8.40 -3.44 7.61
C ASN A 158 8.55 -4.20 8.93
N ALA A 159 9.29 -3.64 9.89
CA ALA A 159 9.41 -4.20 11.23
C ALA A 159 8.07 -4.22 11.98
N LEU A 160 7.27 -3.17 11.84
CA LEU A 160 5.93 -3.09 12.41
C LEU A 160 5.02 -4.19 11.86
N VAL A 161 4.97 -4.37 10.53
CA VAL A 161 4.15 -5.41 9.90
C VAL A 161 4.55 -6.80 10.39
N ARG A 162 5.86 -7.10 10.42
CA ARG A 162 6.39 -8.37 10.96
C ARG A 162 5.95 -8.60 12.41
N SER A 163 6.06 -7.55 13.24
CA SER A 163 5.65 -7.61 14.64
C SER A 163 4.15 -7.87 14.79
N CYS A 164 3.31 -7.21 14.00
CA CYS A 164 1.86 -7.39 14.04
C CYS A 164 1.41 -8.75 13.53
N ALA A 165 2.11 -9.31 12.54
CA ALA A 165 1.79 -10.60 11.97
C ALA A 165 2.06 -11.80 12.91
N GLY A 166 2.71 -11.59 14.07
CA GLY A 166 3.27 -12.65 14.92
C GLY A 166 2.44 -13.94 15.06
N ARG A 167 1.15 -13.85 15.40
CA ARG A 167 0.27 -15.04 15.47
C ARG A 167 0.00 -15.65 14.10
N SER A 168 -0.44 -14.83 13.13
CA SER A 168 -0.69 -15.29 11.76
C SER A 168 0.55 -15.93 11.14
N ALA A 169 1.75 -15.44 11.44
CA ALA A 169 3.00 -15.99 10.95
C ALA A 169 3.28 -17.42 11.48
N GLN A 170 2.94 -17.69 12.75
CA GLN A 170 3.09 -19.03 13.33
C GLN A 170 2.18 -20.07 12.69
N GLU A 171 1.03 -19.63 12.17
CA GLU A 171 0.02 -20.46 11.51
C GLU A 171 0.20 -20.53 9.98
N GLY A 172 1.31 -19.99 9.45
CA GLY A 172 1.56 -19.95 8.00
C GLY A 172 0.72 -18.93 7.24
N GLY A 173 0.14 -17.94 7.94
CA GLY A 173 -0.66 -16.83 7.41
C GLY A 173 0.13 -15.53 7.15
N PHE A 174 1.47 -15.58 7.11
CA PHE A 174 2.33 -14.46 6.74
C PHE A 174 3.32 -14.84 5.63
N LEU A 175 3.45 -13.97 4.63
CA LEU A 175 4.43 -14.08 3.55
C LEU A 175 5.20 -12.77 3.40
N GLU A 176 6.53 -12.83 3.40
CA GLU A 176 7.35 -11.78 2.81
C GLU A 176 7.60 -12.10 1.34
N TRP A 177 7.38 -11.11 0.47
CA TRP A 177 7.42 -11.31 -0.97
C TRP A 177 8.15 -10.15 -1.65
N ASP A 178 9.15 -10.45 -2.47
CA ASP A 178 9.80 -9.49 -3.35
C ASP A 178 9.24 -9.64 -4.78
N PRO A 179 9.06 -8.55 -5.55
CA PRO A 179 8.62 -8.63 -6.95
C PRO A 179 9.40 -9.60 -7.86
N ARG A 180 10.66 -9.90 -7.52
CA ARG A 180 11.49 -10.87 -8.23
C ARG A 180 11.08 -12.32 -8.00
N ASP A 181 10.35 -12.60 -6.92
CA ASP A 181 9.93 -13.94 -6.54
C ASP A 181 8.85 -14.49 -7.47
N GLY A 182 7.99 -13.61 -8.00
CA GLY A 182 6.92 -13.98 -8.91
C GLY A 182 5.92 -14.97 -8.29
N TRP A 183 5.51 -15.96 -9.08
CA TRP A 183 4.41 -16.87 -8.72
C TRP A 183 4.75 -17.85 -7.61
N ALA A 184 5.93 -18.44 -7.60
CA ALA A 184 6.19 -19.67 -6.84
C ALA A 184 5.90 -19.54 -5.33
N PRO A 185 6.48 -18.56 -4.59
CA PRO A 185 6.17 -18.43 -3.17
C PRO A 185 4.76 -17.89 -2.91
N LEU A 186 4.22 -17.05 -3.79
CA LEU A 186 2.85 -16.55 -3.65
C LEU A 186 1.83 -17.68 -3.76
N CYS A 187 1.95 -18.54 -4.78
CA CYS A 187 1.09 -19.70 -4.99
C CYS A 187 1.22 -20.72 -3.85
N GLY A 188 2.46 -21.01 -3.41
CA GLY A 188 2.71 -21.90 -2.28
C GLY A 188 2.05 -21.42 -0.99
N PHE A 189 2.19 -20.12 -0.67
CA PHE A 189 1.53 -19.49 0.47
C PHE A 189 0.00 -19.51 0.39
N LEU A 190 -0.55 -19.32 -0.81
CA LEU A 190 -1.99 -19.28 -1.01
C LEU A 190 -2.62 -20.68 -1.18
N GLY A 191 -1.81 -21.73 -1.35
CA GLY A 191 -2.29 -23.07 -1.65
C GLY A 191 -2.91 -23.17 -3.05
N LYS A 192 -2.33 -22.45 -4.02
CA LYS A 192 -2.81 -22.37 -5.41
C LYS A 192 -1.78 -22.99 -6.36
N GLU A 193 -2.24 -23.47 -7.51
CA GLU A 193 -1.35 -23.86 -8.60
C GLU A 193 -0.70 -22.63 -9.23
N VAL A 194 0.51 -22.81 -9.78
CA VAL A 194 1.20 -21.75 -10.53
C VAL A 194 0.51 -21.56 -11.89
N PRO A 195 0.01 -20.36 -12.20
CA PRO A 195 -0.61 -20.09 -13.50
C PRO A 195 0.37 -20.25 -14.66
N LYS A 196 -0.13 -20.65 -15.83
CA LYS A 196 0.67 -20.74 -17.08
C LYS A 196 0.88 -19.39 -17.78
N VAL A 197 0.60 -18.27 -17.10
CA VAL A 197 0.79 -16.91 -17.62
C VAL A 197 1.99 -16.25 -16.93
N PRO A 198 2.69 -15.30 -17.58
CA PRO A 198 3.73 -14.52 -16.92
C PRO A 198 3.18 -13.80 -15.67
N PHE A 199 4.03 -13.64 -14.66
CA PHE A 199 3.67 -12.83 -13.50
C PHE A 199 3.41 -11.37 -13.96
N PRO A 200 2.32 -10.72 -13.52
CA PRO A 200 2.01 -9.35 -13.91
C PRO A 200 3.17 -8.39 -13.62
N ARG A 201 3.47 -7.50 -14.57
CA ARG A 201 4.48 -6.46 -14.39
C ARG A 201 3.88 -5.12 -14.79
N VAL A 202 3.49 -4.34 -13.78
CA VAL A 202 2.85 -3.04 -13.95
C VAL A 202 3.64 -1.99 -13.19
N ASP A 203 4.10 -0.96 -13.91
CA ASP A 203 4.66 0.26 -13.32
C ASP A 203 3.87 1.49 -13.79
N ASP A 204 2.93 1.92 -12.96
CA ASP A 204 2.05 3.08 -13.25
C ASP A 204 2.77 4.40 -13.38
N TRP A 205 4.04 4.42 -12.99
CA TRP A 205 4.86 5.60 -13.05
C TRP A 205 5.77 5.60 -14.28
N LEU A 206 5.64 4.63 -15.19
CA LEU A 206 6.47 4.57 -16.38
C LEU A 206 6.30 5.84 -17.24
N GLU A 207 5.08 6.20 -17.59
CA GLU A 207 4.79 7.40 -18.39
C GLU A 207 5.25 8.67 -17.67
N TYR A 208 4.92 8.80 -16.38
CA TYR A 208 5.38 9.90 -15.55
C TYR A 208 6.91 10.03 -15.56
N LYS A 209 7.63 8.92 -15.36
CA LYS A 209 9.10 8.92 -15.39
C LYS A 209 9.61 9.32 -16.76
N MET A 210 9.04 8.81 -17.85
CA MET A 210 9.46 9.19 -19.20
C MET A 210 9.33 10.70 -19.44
N LEU A 211 8.24 11.31 -18.96
CA LEU A 211 8.00 12.75 -19.08
C LEU A 211 8.93 13.62 -18.20
N HIS A 212 9.51 13.04 -17.15
CA HIS A 212 10.34 13.76 -16.16
C HIS A 212 11.76 13.19 -16.07
N SER A 213 12.18 12.40 -17.06
CA SER A 213 13.56 11.95 -17.22
C SER A 213 14.34 13.09 -17.85
N THR A 214 15.12 13.81 -17.03
CA THR A 214 16.13 14.79 -17.48
C THR A 214 17.41 14.09 -17.90
#